data_AF-A0AAC9AP35-F1
#
_entry.id   AF-A0AAC9AP35-F1
#
_cell.length_a   1.000
_cell.length_b   1.000
_cell.length_c   1.000
_cell.angle_alpha   90.00
_cell.angle_beta   90.00
_cell.angle_gamma   90.00
#
_symmetry.space_group_name_H-M   'P 1'
#
loop_
_entity.id
_entity.type
_entity.pdbx_description
1 polymer ?
#
loop_
_entity_poly.entity_id
_entity_poly.type
_entity_poly.pdbx_seq_one_letter_code
_entity_poly.pdbx_strand_id
1 'polypeptide(L)'
;MTDSPEQRFFDAAAVWVDEGSVGNQELIDAATRAMVEGLDSTSLVMLASERATIDTQDLREVLNAALDELRIPRPGTIDQWTAIGPGGRTFPRPPTDVIHVEVRRLPMHAPEVQVLIWVNGQEITSVVGPGVHPFDMFISGNDLEATDEPQRTMIAGDEWEWDEQVVIARDGNTVKWGWDENAMMPHGFVFDAAQYDAEIARAGADHSWEQPEETAARLIMEGTDHKTLARYHLSTGVPGLSPEPGEFDLHLYESVPGYGPGYEIRVPVAWGDPEDVARRALDLLSTGPRTWRAFWSCTDPRRTAPPPLAGPRWIREPAP
;
A
#
# COMPACT_ATOMS: atom_id res chain seq x y z
N MET A 1 -15.88 20.33 7.90
CA MET A 1 -15.58 20.87 9.24
C MET A 1 -14.23 20.30 9.60
N THR A 2 -13.28 21.14 10.00
CA THR A 2 -11.97 20.67 10.48
C THR A 2 -12.18 19.87 11.75
N ASP A 3 -11.39 18.82 11.97
CA ASP A 3 -11.45 18.00 13.18
C ASP A 3 -11.33 18.86 14.45
N SER A 4 -11.76 18.33 15.60
CA SER A 4 -11.53 19.02 16.87
C SER A 4 -10.02 19.01 17.20
N PRO A 5 -9.51 19.99 17.99
CA PRO A 5 -8.14 19.92 18.51
C PRO A 5 -7.89 18.64 19.31
N GLU A 6 -8.90 18.16 20.06
CA GLU A 6 -8.82 16.89 20.79
C GLU A 6 -8.66 15.68 19.87
N GLN A 7 -9.36 15.66 18.73
CA GLN A 7 -9.23 14.60 17.73
C GLN A 7 -7.83 14.59 17.13
N ARG A 8 -7.32 15.75 16.68
CA ARG A 8 -5.98 15.84 16.09
C ARG A 8 -4.90 15.41 17.07
N PHE A 9 -5.03 15.80 18.35
CA PHE A 9 -4.09 15.39 19.38
C PHE A 9 -4.19 13.89 19.67
N PHE A 10 -5.41 13.32 19.69
CA PHE A 10 -5.62 11.88 19.81
C PHE A 10 -4.99 11.11 18.65
N ASP A 11 -5.22 11.52 17.39
CA ASP A 11 -4.68 10.84 16.20
C ASP A 11 -3.14 10.85 16.21
N ALA A 12 -2.52 11.97 16.58
CA ALA A 12 -1.07 12.06 16.73
C ALA A 12 -0.52 11.18 17.89
N ALA A 13 -1.21 11.17 19.03
CA ALA A 13 -0.87 10.31 20.16
C ALA A 13 -1.01 8.83 19.81
N ALA A 14 -2.03 8.48 19.04
CA ALA A 14 -2.32 7.13 18.60
C ALA A 14 -1.20 6.56 17.72
N VAL A 15 -0.71 7.37 16.78
CA VAL A 15 0.44 7.00 15.96
C VAL A 15 1.72 6.85 16.80
N TRP A 16 2.00 7.79 17.70
CA TRP A 16 3.24 7.74 18.49
C TRP A 16 3.33 6.60 19.52
N VAL A 17 2.20 6.16 20.09
CA VAL A 17 2.19 5.16 21.18
C VAL A 17 2.74 3.79 20.76
N ASP A 18 2.60 3.43 19.48
CA ASP A 18 3.13 2.19 18.91
C ASP A 18 4.65 2.29 18.66
N GLU A 19 5.42 2.01 19.73
CA GLU A 19 6.89 1.91 19.81
C GLU A 19 7.74 2.99 19.09
N GLY A 20 7.20 4.19 18.86
CA GLY A 20 7.96 5.26 18.21
C GLY A 20 8.07 5.10 16.70
N SER A 21 7.04 4.53 16.07
CA SER A 21 6.79 4.57 14.61
C SER A 21 7.05 5.97 14.01
N VAL A 22 6.82 7.01 14.82
CA VAL A 22 7.22 8.39 14.58
C VAL A 22 8.10 8.92 15.72
N GLY A 23 9.05 9.81 15.38
CA GLY A 23 9.98 10.37 16.36
C GLY A 23 9.30 11.25 17.41
N ASN A 24 9.90 11.34 18.61
CA ASN A 24 9.39 12.16 19.73
C ASN A 24 9.08 13.63 19.36
N GLN A 25 9.77 14.19 18.36
CA GLN A 25 9.53 15.54 17.88
C GLN A 25 8.09 15.73 17.34
N GLU A 26 7.53 14.73 16.67
CA GLU A 26 6.19 14.85 16.08
C GLU A 26 5.11 14.93 17.16
N LEU A 27 5.25 14.16 18.24
CA LEU A 27 4.37 14.26 19.40
C LEU A 27 4.46 15.63 20.08
N ILE A 28 5.69 16.18 20.22
CA ILE A 28 5.93 17.50 20.81
C ILE A 28 5.29 18.60 19.94
N ASP A 29 5.41 18.49 18.62
CA ASP A 29 4.81 19.44 17.67
C ASP A 29 3.28 19.35 17.69
N ALA A 30 2.72 18.15 17.81
CA ALA A 30 1.28 17.94 17.97
C ALA A 30 0.76 18.54 19.28
N ALA A 31 1.49 18.37 20.39
CA ALA A 31 1.17 18.99 21.66
C ALA A 31 1.22 20.52 21.58
N THR A 32 2.26 21.06 20.92
CA THR A 32 2.40 22.50 20.68
C THR A 32 1.22 23.07 19.90
N ARG A 33 0.82 22.38 18.83
CA ARG A 33 -0.35 22.75 18.02
C ARG A 33 -1.64 22.72 18.83
N ALA A 34 -1.86 21.66 19.61
CA ALA A 34 -3.04 21.51 20.45
C ALA A 34 -3.18 22.68 21.45
N MET A 35 -2.08 23.16 22.03
CA MET A 35 -2.09 24.35 22.89
C MET A 35 -2.46 25.63 22.13
N VAL A 36 -1.89 25.84 20.94
CA VAL A 36 -2.22 27.00 20.09
C VAL A 36 -3.70 26.99 19.69
N GLU A 37 -4.28 25.81 19.53
CA GLU A 37 -5.69 25.60 19.21
C GLU A 37 -6.62 25.69 20.44
N GLY A 38 -6.08 25.91 21.64
CA GLY A 38 -6.82 26.23 22.86
C GLY A 38 -7.04 25.08 23.83
N LEU A 39 -6.39 23.92 23.63
CA LEU A 39 -6.33 22.90 24.69
C LEU A 39 -5.39 23.37 25.80
N ASP A 40 -5.81 23.19 27.05
CA ASP A 40 -5.06 23.62 28.23
C ASP A 40 -5.00 22.51 29.27
N SER A 41 -3.78 22.13 29.63
CA SER A 41 -3.45 21.07 30.56
C SER A 41 -2.02 21.32 31.06
N THR A 42 -1.76 21.02 32.34
CA THR A 42 -0.41 21.17 32.89
C THR A 42 0.54 20.21 32.18
N SER A 43 0.09 18.98 31.98
CA SER A 43 0.87 17.93 31.31
C SER A 43 1.04 18.19 29.81
N LEU A 44 0.07 18.81 29.14
CA LEU A 44 0.20 19.24 27.74
C LEU A 44 1.28 20.34 27.57
N VAL A 45 1.33 21.30 28.50
CA VAL A 45 2.39 22.34 28.51
C VAL A 45 3.76 21.72 28.74
N MET A 46 3.86 20.74 29.64
CA MET A 46 5.11 19.99 29.83
C MET A 46 5.51 19.29 28.54
N LEU A 47 4.59 18.52 27.94
CA LEU A 47 4.83 17.78 26.70
C LEU A 47 5.33 18.67 25.56
N ALA A 48 4.69 19.82 25.35
CA ALA A 48 5.09 20.79 24.32
C ALA A 48 6.41 21.52 24.63
N SER A 49 6.86 21.50 25.88
CA SER A 49 8.12 22.14 26.30
C SER A 49 9.31 21.17 26.31
N GLU A 50 9.07 19.88 26.04
CA GLU A 50 10.11 18.86 26.04
C GLU A 50 11.05 18.95 24.84
N ARG A 51 12.15 18.20 24.92
CA ARG A 51 13.09 18.01 23.82
C ARG A 51 12.92 16.62 23.24
N ALA A 52 13.08 16.47 21.92
CA ALA A 52 13.01 15.17 21.25
C ALA A 52 14.01 14.12 21.76
N THR A 53 15.06 14.53 22.50
CA THR A 53 16.07 13.65 23.11
C THR A 53 15.64 13.02 24.44
N ILE A 54 14.45 13.36 24.96
CA ILE A 54 13.91 12.74 26.17
C ILE A 54 13.66 11.25 25.95
N ASP A 55 13.74 10.48 27.03
CA ASP A 55 13.40 9.06 27.01
C ASP A 55 11.93 8.86 26.63
N THR A 56 11.67 7.89 25.75
CA THR A 56 10.32 7.60 25.21
C THR A 56 9.38 7.16 26.32
N GLN A 57 9.85 6.44 27.34
CA GLN A 57 9.00 6.01 28.43
C GLN A 57 8.58 7.18 29.31
N ASP A 58 9.50 8.09 29.63
CA ASP A 58 9.18 9.33 30.35
C ASP A 58 8.17 10.18 29.56
N LEU A 59 8.35 10.30 28.24
CA LEU A 59 7.43 11.04 27.38
C LEU A 59 6.03 10.40 27.35
N ARG A 60 5.95 9.07 27.42
CA ARG A 60 4.69 8.31 27.46
C ARG A 60 3.92 8.58 28.74
N GLU A 61 4.60 8.74 29.86
CA GLU A 61 3.97 9.10 31.13
C GLU A 61 3.36 10.51 31.07
N VAL A 62 4.09 11.47 30.51
CA VAL A 62 3.61 12.85 30.32
C VAL A 62 2.42 12.89 29.34
N LEU A 63 2.48 12.15 28.24
CA LEU A 63 1.38 12.01 27.29
C LEU A 63 0.12 11.47 27.96
N ASN A 64 0.24 10.36 28.71
CA ASN A 64 -0.90 9.75 29.40
C ASN A 64 -1.53 10.72 30.41
N ALA A 65 -0.71 11.48 31.14
CA ALA A 65 -1.20 12.50 32.06
C ALA A 65 -1.94 13.63 31.32
N ALA A 66 -1.43 14.08 30.18
CA ALA A 66 -2.09 15.09 29.34
C ALA A 66 -3.45 14.61 28.82
N LEU A 67 -3.52 13.37 28.31
CA LEU A 67 -4.76 12.76 27.84
C LEU A 67 -5.80 12.66 28.98
N ASP A 68 -5.38 12.19 30.17
CA ASP A 68 -6.25 12.07 31.33
C ASP A 68 -6.78 13.44 31.80
N GLU A 69 -5.92 14.48 31.86
CA GLU A 69 -6.30 15.86 32.23
C GLU A 69 -7.30 16.47 31.25
N LEU A 70 -7.10 16.24 29.94
CA LEU A 70 -7.98 16.69 28.87
C LEU A 70 -9.25 15.82 28.72
N ARG A 71 -9.33 14.70 29.46
CA ARG A 71 -10.36 13.65 29.36
C ARG A 71 -10.43 12.99 27.99
N ILE A 72 -9.33 13.03 27.25
CA ILE A 72 -9.21 12.34 25.97
C ILE A 72 -8.91 10.86 26.27
N PRO A 73 -9.68 9.91 25.72
CA PRO A 73 -9.38 8.49 25.87
C PRO A 73 -7.96 8.16 25.39
N ARG A 74 -7.35 7.16 25.99
CA ARG A 74 -6.03 6.71 25.54
C ARG A 74 -6.15 5.93 24.24
N PRO A 75 -5.18 6.03 23.31
CA PRO A 75 -5.15 5.18 22.12
C PRO A 75 -5.30 3.70 22.46
N GLY A 76 -6.01 2.94 21.61
CA GLY A 76 -6.30 1.51 21.82
C GLY A 76 -7.38 1.20 22.87
N THR A 77 -8.01 2.21 23.50
CA THR A 77 -9.08 1.99 24.51
C THR A 77 -10.50 2.20 23.99
N ILE A 78 -10.64 2.61 22.72
CA ILE A 78 -11.92 2.91 22.07
C ILE A 78 -12.00 2.21 20.70
N ASP A 79 -13.21 2.05 20.18
CA ASP A 79 -13.42 1.53 18.82
C ASP A 79 -12.77 2.46 17.78
N GLN A 80 -12.11 1.87 16.79
CA GLN A 80 -11.32 2.59 15.80
C GLN A 80 -12.12 3.63 14.99
N TRP A 81 -13.45 3.48 14.86
CA TRP A 81 -14.32 4.48 14.21
C TRP A 81 -14.99 5.42 15.21
N THR A 82 -14.32 5.71 16.32
CA THR A 82 -14.75 6.69 17.33
C THR A 82 -14.02 8.02 17.15
N ALA A 83 -14.77 9.12 17.10
CA ALA A 83 -14.21 10.46 17.16
C ALA A 83 -14.25 11.04 18.57
N ILE A 84 -13.27 11.91 18.86
CA ILE A 84 -13.12 12.70 20.06
C ILE A 84 -13.52 14.14 19.75
N GLY A 85 -14.41 14.69 20.56
CA GLY A 85 -14.82 16.09 20.45
C GLY A 85 -14.61 16.87 21.74
N PRO A 86 -15.19 18.09 21.79
CA PRO A 86 -14.92 19.04 22.85
C PRO A 86 -15.11 18.47 24.25
N GLY A 87 -14.04 18.53 25.03
CA GLY A 87 -13.98 18.02 26.41
C GLY A 87 -13.87 16.50 26.52
N GLY A 88 -13.30 15.83 25.51
CA GLY A 88 -13.02 14.39 25.54
C GLY A 88 -14.24 13.50 25.27
N ARG A 89 -15.34 14.08 24.77
CA ARG A 89 -16.56 13.32 24.48
C ARG A 89 -16.37 12.46 23.24
N THR A 90 -16.76 11.19 23.34
CA THR A 90 -16.71 10.24 22.24
C THR A 90 -18.04 10.17 21.49
N PHE A 91 -17.97 9.99 20.18
CA PHE A 91 -19.12 9.76 19.30
C PHE A 91 -18.66 8.99 18.05
N PRO A 92 -19.57 8.39 17.26
CA PRO A 92 -19.19 7.77 16.00
C PRO A 92 -18.47 8.76 15.08
N ARG A 93 -17.33 8.35 14.51
CA ARG A 93 -16.51 9.18 13.63
C ARG A 93 -17.33 9.59 12.40
N PRO A 94 -17.53 10.90 12.16
CA PRO A 94 -18.29 11.36 11.00
C PRO A 94 -17.48 11.11 9.72
N PRO A 95 -18.14 10.99 8.55
CA PRO A 95 -17.49 10.81 7.27
C PRO A 95 -16.86 12.12 6.76
N THR A 96 -15.85 12.60 7.46
CA THR A 96 -15.18 13.88 7.17
C THR A 96 -13.70 13.73 6.87
N ASP A 97 -13.15 12.52 6.99
CA ASP A 97 -11.77 12.28 6.62
C ASP A 97 -11.57 12.46 5.11
N VAL A 98 -10.41 12.99 4.74
CA VAL A 98 -10.03 13.29 3.37
C VAL A 98 -8.79 12.49 3.04
N ILE A 99 -8.90 11.57 2.08
CA ILE A 99 -7.77 10.85 1.52
C ILE A 99 -7.17 11.63 0.35
N HIS A 100 -5.85 11.55 0.22
CA HIS A 100 -5.11 11.91 -0.98
C HIS A 100 -4.11 10.80 -1.30
N VAL A 101 -3.97 10.46 -2.57
CA VAL A 101 -3.06 9.40 -3.03
C VAL A 101 -2.15 9.91 -4.14
N GLU A 102 -0.84 9.80 -3.96
CA GLU A 102 0.16 10.24 -4.95
C GLU A 102 1.05 9.07 -5.31
N VAL A 103 1.39 8.93 -6.59
CA VAL A 103 2.42 7.99 -7.01
C VAL A 103 3.71 8.77 -7.22
N ARG A 104 4.74 8.45 -6.44
CA ARG A 104 6.00 9.20 -6.45
C ARG A 104 7.19 8.30 -6.70
N ARG A 105 8.09 8.75 -7.59
CA ARG A 105 9.40 8.15 -7.76
C ARG A 105 10.36 8.67 -6.68
N LEU A 106 10.90 7.77 -5.87
CA LEU A 106 11.82 8.07 -4.78
C LEU A 106 13.26 7.70 -5.17
N PRO A 107 14.17 8.68 -5.27
CA PRO A 107 15.55 8.41 -5.59
C PRO A 107 16.28 7.89 -4.34
N MET A 108 16.49 6.57 -4.27
CA MET A 108 17.35 5.78 -3.36
C MET A 108 16.59 4.78 -2.44
N HIS A 109 16.68 3.50 -2.80
CA HIS A 109 16.15 2.27 -2.15
C HIS A 109 14.65 1.95 -2.36
N ALA A 110 14.31 0.66 -2.23
CA ALA A 110 13.15 -0.03 -2.84
C ALA A 110 11.76 0.36 -2.30
N PRO A 111 10.67 0.17 -3.07
CA PRO A 111 10.60 0.26 -4.53
C PRO A 111 10.88 1.70 -5.02
N GLU A 112 11.41 1.85 -6.23
CA GLU A 112 11.77 3.16 -6.80
C GLU A 112 10.53 4.05 -7.04
N VAL A 113 9.36 3.44 -7.22
CA VAL A 113 8.07 4.13 -7.32
C VAL A 113 7.16 3.59 -6.23
N GLN A 114 6.57 4.49 -5.46
CA GLN A 114 5.70 4.16 -4.34
C GLN A 114 4.36 4.87 -4.46
N VAL A 115 3.31 4.18 -4.02
CA VAL A 115 2.03 4.82 -3.71
C VAL A 115 2.10 5.40 -2.31
N LEU A 116 1.93 6.71 -2.22
CA LEU A 116 1.92 7.46 -0.98
C LEU A 116 0.49 7.84 -0.64
N ILE A 117 0.11 7.64 0.62
CA ILE A 117 -1.27 7.84 1.07
C ILE A 117 -1.26 8.87 2.18
N TRP A 118 -2.05 9.92 2.02
CA TRP A 118 -2.31 10.91 3.06
C TRP A 118 -3.76 10.86 3.50
N VAL A 119 -3.98 10.96 4.80
CA VAL A 119 -5.32 11.19 5.36
C VAL A 119 -5.26 12.42 6.24
N ASN A 120 -6.15 13.38 5.98
CA ASN A 120 -6.21 14.66 6.70
C ASN A 120 -4.87 15.44 6.75
N GLY A 121 -4.03 15.23 5.73
CA GLY A 121 -2.71 15.86 5.61
C GLY A 121 -1.57 15.13 6.33
N GLN A 122 -1.83 14.01 7.01
CA GLN A 122 -0.80 13.12 7.54
C GLN A 122 -0.47 12.04 6.52
N GLU A 123 0.81 11.86 6.22
CA GLU A 123 1.28 10.76 5.35
C GLU A 123 1.20 9.45 6.13
N ILE A 124 0.25 8.59 5.78
CA ILE A 124 0.03 7.29 6.42
C ILE A 124 1.18 6.34 6.08
N THR A 125 1.66 6.35 4.83
CA THR A 125 2.81 5.54 4.39
C THR A 125 4.13 5.95 5.06
N SER A 126 4.28 7.16 5.58
CA SER A 126 5.48 7.46 6.39
C SER A 126 5.41 6.85 7.79
N VAL A 127 4.21 6.48 8.24
CA VAL A 127 3.96 5.89 9.56
C VAL A 127 4.05 4.37 9.51
N VAL A 128 3.35 3.77 8.54
CA VAL A 128 3.16 2.32 8.49
C VAL A 128 4.20 1.57 7.64
N GLY A 129 5.08 2.30 6.96
CA GLY A 129 6.16 1.73 6.15
C GLY A 129 6.09 2.10 4.66
N PRO A 130 7.12 1.73 3.87
CA PRO A 130 7.24 2.14 2.48
C PRO A 130 6.00 1.77 1.68
N GLY A 131 5.53 2.71 0.87
CA GLY A 131 4.34 2.52 0.03
C GLY A 131 4.56 1.41 -1.00
N VAL A 132 3.50 0.65 -1.27
CA VAL A 132 3.57 -0.43 -2.27
C VAL A 132 3.80 0.11 -3.68
N HIS A 133 4.23 -0.78 -4.59
CA HIS A 133 4.37 -0.41 -6.00
C HIS A 133 2.98 -0.15 -6.62
N PRO A 134 2.80 0.87 -7.49
CA PRO A 134 1.52 1.13 -8.15
C PRO A 134 1.00 -0.04 -9.02
N PHE A 135 1.87 -0.95 -9.45
CA PHE A 135 1.45 -2.16 -10.18
C PHE A 135 0.67 -3.14 -9.30
N ASP A 136 1.04 -3.22 -8.03
CA ASP A 136 0.37 -4.08 -7.06
C ASP A 136 -0.97 -3.48 -6.65
N MET A 137 -1.09 -2.14 -6.63
CA MET A 137 -2.29 -1.46 -6.13
C MET A 137 -3.32 -1.05 -7.19
N PHE A 138 -2.91 -0.68 -8.41
CA PHE A 138 -3.81 -0.06 -9.40
C PHE A 138 -3.95 -0.82 -10.72
N ILE A 139 -2.98 -1.67 -11.09
CA ILE A 139 -2.92 -2.21 -12.46
C ILE A 139 -3.57 -3.59 -12.58
N SER A 140 -3.46 -4.44 -11.56
CA SER A 140 -4.17 -5.75 -11.53
C SER A 140 -5.66 -5.62 -11.15
N GLY A 141 -6.08 -4.40 -10.83
CA GLY A 141 -7.29 -4.02 -10.10
C GLY A 141 -6.94 -2.80 -9.26
N ASN A 142 -7.94 -2.02 -8.85
CA ASN A 142 -7.72 -0.93 -7.91
C ASN A 142 -8.08 -1.41 -6.50
N ASP A 143 -7.07 -1.83 -5.75
CA ASP A 143 -7.26 -2.47 -4.45
C ASP A 143 -7.81 -1.50 -3.38
N LEU A 144 -7.79 -0.20 -3.66
CA LEU A 144 -8.40 0.82 -2.79
C LEU A 144 -9.90 1.04 -3.09
N GLU A 145 -10.47 0.47 -4.15
CA GLU A 145 -11.89 0.63 -4.46
C GLU A 145 -12.79 0.01 -3.38
N ALA A 146 -13.56 0.82 -2.67
CA ALA A 146 -14.40 0.32 -1.59
C ALA A 146 -15.67 -0.39 -2.11
N THR A 147 -15.86 -1.64 -1.69
CA THR A 147 -17.07 -2.43 -1.95
C THR A 147 -17.85 -2.71 -0.68
N ASP A 148 -19.09 -3.19 -0.82
CA ASP A 148 -19.94 -3.58 0.31
C ASP A 148 -19.38 -4.81 1.07
N GLU A 149 -18.47 -5.57 0.45
CA GLU A 149 -17.74 -6.66 1.11
C GLU A 149 -16.40 -6.12 1.65
N PRO A 150 -16.15 -6.22 2.98
CA PRO A 150 -14.88 -5.79 3.55
C PRO A 150 -13.71 -6.56 2.94
N GLN A 151 -12.69 -5.84 2.49
CA GLN A 151 -11.49 -6.42 1.89
C GLN A 151 -10.23 -5.91 2.59
N ARG A 152 -9.21 -6.77 2.63
CA ARG A 152 -7.88 -6.43 3.13
C ARG A 152 -7.04 -5.96 1.94
N THR A 153 -6.46 -4.79 2.07
CA THR A 153 -5.61 -4.17 1.06
C THR A 153 -4.27 -3.84 1.66
N MET A 154 -3.18 -4.26 1.01
CA MET A 154 -1.83 -3.89 1.40
C MET A 154 -1.58 -2.42 1.00
N ILE A 155 -1.20 -1.59 1.96
CA ILE A 155 -0.93 -0.16 1.72
C ILE A 155 0.55 0.19 1.89
N ALA A 156 1.28 -0.62 2.65
CA ALA A 156 2.70 -0.49 2.84
C ALA A 156 3.34 -1.85 3.09
N GLY A 157 4.62 -1.96 2.76
CA GLY A 157 5.44 -3.13 3.08
C GLY A 157 6.71 -3.20 2.24
N ASP A 158 7.65 -4.01 2.69
CA ASP A 158 8.83 -4.37 1.91
C ASP A 158 9.05 -5.89 1.90
N GLU A 159 9.92 -6.38 1.01
CA GLU A 159 10.15 -7.81 0.82
C GLU A 159 10.73 -8.55 2.05
N TRP A 160 11.08 -7.84 3.14
CA TRP A 160 11.94 -8.37 4.20
C TRP A 160 11.38 -8.25 5.62
N GLU A 161 10.59 -7.22 5.90
CA GLU A 161 10.07 -6.94 7.23
C GLU A 161 8.58 -7.22 7.29
N TRP A 162 7.69 -6.25 7.04
CA TRP A 162 6.27 -6.37 7.38
C TRP A 162 5.34 -5.82 6.28
N ASP A 163 4.17 -6.44 6.12
CA ASP A 163 3.08 -5.96 5.27
C ASP A 163 2.03 -5.26 6.16
N GLU A 164 1.82 -3.96 5.97
CA GLU A 164 0.70 -3.26 6.60
C GLU A 164 -0.53 -3.36 5.70
N GLN A 165 -1.61 -3.91 6.26
CA GLN A 165 -2.89 -4.06 5.59
C GLN A 165 -3.97 -3.24 6.29
N VAL A 166 -4.81 -2.61 5.47
CA VAL A 166 -6.03 -1.94 5.93
C VAL A 166 -7.26 -2.72 5.47
N VAL A 167 -8.27 -2.79 6.33
CA VAL A 167 -9.59 -3.30 6.00
C VAL A 167 -10.43 -2.15 5.47
N ILE A 168 -10.83 -2.24 4.21
CA ILE A 168 -11.67 -1.24 3.53
C ILE A 168 -13.08 -1.80 3.39
N ALA A 169 -14.07 -1.06 3.89
CA ALA A 169 -15.48 -1.44 3.79
C ALA A 169 -16.36 -0.26 3.41
N ARG A 170 -17.28 -0.48 2.47
CA ARG A 170 -18.32 0.47 2.13
C ARG A 170 -19.56 0.25 2.99
N ASP A 171 -20.09 1.34 3.52
CA ASP A 171 -21.34 1.36 4.29
C ASP A 171 -22.18 2.54 3.79
N GLY A 172 -23.00 2.27 2.77
CA GLY A 172 -23.84 3.25 2.10
C GLY A 172 -23.02 4.40 1.48
N ASN A 173 -23.16 5.60 2.04
CA ASN A 173 -22.44 6.79 1.58
C ASN A 173 -21.15 7.06 2.37
N THR A 174 -20.64 6.04 3.07
CA THR A 174 -19.39 6.13 3.82
C THR A 174 -18.45 5.00 3.45
N VAL A 175 -17.15 5.29 3.48
CA VAL A 175 -16.09 4.28 3.39
C VAL A 175 -15.35 4.27 4.72
N LYS A 176 -15.13 3.09 5.26
CA LYS A 176 -14.47 2.88 6.55
C LYS A 176 -13.16 2.16 6.33
N TRP A 177 -12.10 2.73 6.87
CA TRP A 177 -10.80 2.07 7.00
C TRP A 177 -10.61 1.67 8.45
N GLY A 178 -10.16 0.44 8.66
CA GLY A 178 -9.83 -0.09 9.97
C GLY A 178 -8.65 -1.05 9.88
N TRP A 179 -8.06 -1.35 11.02
CA TRP A 179 -6.87 -2.17 11.13
C TRP A 179 -7.11 -3.35 12.09
N ASP A 180 -6.27 -4.38 11.95
CA ASP A 180 -6.26 -5.52 12.89
C ASP A 180 -5.53 -5.11 14.21
N GLU A 181 -5.75 -5.85 15.30
CA GLU A 181 -5.40 -5.43 16.69
C GLU A 181 -3.91 -5.11 16.96
N ASN A 182 -2.98 -5.51 16.08
CA ASN A 182 -1.54 -5.28 16.24
C ASN A 182 -0.95 -4.40 15.12
N ALA A 183 -1.79 -3.63 14.43
CA ALA A 183 -1.36 -2.72 13.39
C ALA A 183 -0.68 -1.48 13.97
N MET A 184 0.21 -0.88 13.17
CA MET A 184 0.90 0.37 13.54
C MET A 184 -0.06 1.56 13.64
N MET A 185 -1.22 1.46 13.00
CA MET A 185 -2.30 2.44 13.08
C MET A 185 -3.44 1.94 13.98
N PRO A 186 -3.57 2.42 15.23
CA PRO A 186 -4.57 1.89 16.16
C PRO A 186 -5.94 2.59 16.08
N HIS A 187 -6.17 3.42 15.06
CA HIS A 187 -7.43 4.14 14.85
C HIS A 187 -7.88 4.11 13.39
N GLY A 188 -9.18 4.21 13.19
CA GLY A 188 -9.88 4.08 11.92
C GLY A 188 -10.17 5.43 11.26
N PHE A 189 -10.39 5.41 9.96
CA PHE A 189 -10.89 6.57 9.21
C PHE A 189 -12.27 6.31 8.63
N VAL A 190 -13.06 7.37 8.49
CA VAL A 190 -14.38 7.37 7.88
C VAL A 190 -14.45 8.51 6.86
N PHE A 191 -14.63 8.12 5.60
CA PHE A 191 -14.66 9.02 4.46
C PHE A 191 -16.09 9.19 3.93
N ASP A 192 -16.38 10.34 3.34
CA ASP A 192 -17.51 10.44 2.41
C ASP A 192 -17.22 9.59 1.17
N ALA A 193 -18.13 8.69 0.81
CA ALA A 193 -17.87 7.71 -0.24
C ALA A 193 -17.69 8.34 -1.62
N ALA A 194 -18.40 9.44 -1.93
CA ALA A 194 -18.28 10.08 -3.24
C ALA A 194 -16.92 10.79 -3.39
N GLN A 195 -16.44 11.42 -2.32
CA GLN A 195 -15.11 12.03 -2.31
C GLN A 195 -14.01 10.95 -2.39
N TYR A 196 -14.14 9.88 -1.62
CA TYR A 196 -13.21 8.75 -1.64
C TYR A 196 -13.10 8.15 -3.05
N ASP A 197 -14.24 7.76 -3.64
CA ASP A 197 -14.27 7.14 -4.97
C ASP A 197 -13.67 8.06 -6.04
N ALA A 198 -13.92 9.37 -5.95
CA ALA A 198 -13.36 10.33 -6.90
C ALA A 198 -11.83 10.41 -6.80
N GLU A 199 -11.28 10.38 -5.58
CA GLU A 199 -9.83 10.40 -5.38
C GLU A 199 -9.18 9.10 -5.81
N ILE A 200 -9.77 7.96 -5.46
CA ILE A 200 -9.25 6.63 -5.84
C ILE A 200 -9.29 6.43 -7.36
N ALA A 201 -10.35 6.88 -8.03
CA ALA A 201 -10.42 6.86 -9.49
C ALA A 201 -9.40 7.81 -10.14
N ARG A 202 -9.17 9.00 -9.55
CA ARG A 202 -8.15 9.94 -10.03
C ARG A 202 -6.75 9.33 -9.90
N ALA A 203 -6.43 8.74 -8.76
CA ALA A 203 -5.14 8.12 -8.50
C ALA A 203 -4.87 6.93 -9.44
N GLY A 204 -5.86 6.05 -9.63
CA GLY A 204 -5.73 4.91 -10.55
C GLY A 204 -5.62 5.32 -12.04
N ALA A 205 -6.11 6.50 -12.41
CA ALA A 205 -5.97 7.05 -13.76
C ALA A 205 -4.73 7.93 -13.96
N ASP A 206 -3.93 8.16 -12.92
CA ASP A 206 -2.71 8.95 -13.00
C ASP A 206 -1.54 8.08 -13.46
N HIS A 207 -1.18 8.25 -14.74
CA HIS A 207 -0.06 7.58 -15.39
C HIS A 207 1.14 8.51 -15.58
N SER A 208 1.15 9.69 -14.94
CA SER A 208 2.21 10.70 -15.15
C SER A 208 3.58 10.29 -14.58
N TRP A 209 3.60 9.27 -13.72
CA TRP A 209 4.81 8.70 -13.12
C TRP A 209 5.51 7.66 -14.02
N GLU A 210 4.81 7.15 -15.05
CA GLU A 210 5.29 6.08 -15.91
C GLU A 210 6.44 6.54 -16.80
N GLN A 211 7.53 5.77 -16.79
CA GLN A 211 8.54 5.72 -17.83
C GLN A 211 8.10 4.74 -18.93
N PRO A 212 8.79 4.72 -20.10
CA PRO A 212 8.42 3.87 -21.22
C PRO A 212 8.23 2.39 -20.85
N GLU A 213 9.08 1.82 -19.99
CA GLU A 213 8.98 0.44 -19.52
C GLU A 213 7.72 0.17 -18.69
N GLU A 214 7.33 1.08 -17.80
CA GLU A 214 6.11 0.94 -17.00
C GLU A 214 4.86 1.14 -17.86
N THR A 215 4.92 2.05 -18.86
CA THR A 215 3.85 2.18 -19.86
C THR A 215 3.64 0.86 -20.61
N ALA A 216 4.72 0.24 -21.10
CA ALA A 216 4.63 -1.06 -21.79
C ALA A 216 4.07 -2.14 -20.86
N ALA A 217 4.55 -2.20 -19.62
CA ALA A 217 4.12 -3.18 -18.64
C ALA A 217 2.62 -3.06 -18.32
N ARG A 218 2.14 -1.83 -18.06
CA ARG A 218 0.71 -1.58 -17.81
C ARG A 218 -0.15 -2.00 -18.99
N LEU A 219 0.20 -1.57 -20.20
CA LEU A 219 -0.57 -1.92 -21.40
C LEU A 219 -0.63 -3.44 -21.64
N ILE A 220 0.45 -4.17 -21.31
CA ILE A 220 0.47 -5.63 -21.38
C ILE A 220 -0.44 -6.23 -20.31
N MET A 221 -0.37 -5.77 -19.07
CA MET A 221 -1.18 -6.31 -17.97
C MET A 221 -2.67 -6.06 -18.20
N GLU A 222 -3.06 -4.81 -18.52
CA GLU A 222 -4.45 -4.45 -18.83
C GLU A 222 -5.00 -5.17 -20.07
N GLY A 223 -4.14 -5.40 -21.08
CA GLY A 223 -4.53 -6.07 -22.32
C GLY A 223 -4.53 -7.59 -22.28
N THR A 224 -3.99 -8.20 -21.21
CA THR A 224 -3.82 -9.65 -21.14
C THR A 224 -5.15 -10.38 -20.96
N ASP A 225 -5.41 -11.38 -21.82
CA ASP A 225 -6.52 -12.30 -21.63
C ASP A 225 -6.19 -13.36 -20.57
N HIS A 226 -6.40 -13.00 -19.30
CA HIS A 226 -6.17 -13.89 -18.16
C HIS A 226 -6.99 -15.19 -18.24
N LYS A 227 -8.16 -15.20 -18.90
CA LYS A 227 -8.96 -16.43 -19.06
C LYS A 227 -8.29 -17.42 -19.99
N THR A 228 -7.61 -16.93 -21.03
CA THR A 228 -6.83 -17.78 -21.92
C THR A 228 -5.58 -18.31 -21.23
N LEU A 229 -4.85 -17.48 -20.48
CA LEU A 229 -3.69 -17.94 -19.69
C LEU A 229 -4.06 -18.96 -18.61
N ALA A 230 -5.19 -18.76 -17.91
CA ALA A 230 -5.67 -19.69 -16.90
C ALA A 230 -5.98 -21.09 -17.45
N ARG A 231 -6.34 -21.24 -18.75
CA ARG A 231 -6.49 -22.56 -19.40
C ARG A 231 -5.18 -23.34 -19.50
N TYR A 232 -4.06 -22.64 -19.44
CA TYR A 232 -2.72 -23.21 -19.39
C TYR A 232 -2.15 -23.26 -17.96
N HIS A 233 -2.95 -22.93 -16.94
CA HIS A 233 -2.50 -22.78 -15.55
C HIS A 233 -1.40 -21.73 -15.38
N LEU A 234 -1.45 -20.66 -16.19
CA LEU A 234 -0.50 -19.55 -16.13
C LEU A 234 -1.16 -18.30 -15.52
N SER A 235 -0.38 -17.59 -14.70
CA SER A 235 -0.63 -16.20 -14.27
C SER A 235 0.51 -15.29 -14.73
N THR A 236 0.28 -13.99 -14.78
CA THR A 236 1.28 -12.97 -15.12
C THR A 236 1.91 -12.39 -13.87
N GLY A 237 3.22 -12.17 -13.91
CA GLY A 237 3.89 -11.17 -13.08
C GLY A 237 3.97 -9.83 -13.79
N VAL A 238 4.57 -8.84 -13.12
CA VAL A 238 4.88 -7.55 -13.74
C VAL A 238 5.99 -7.76 -14.78
N PRO A 239 5.74 -7.47 -16.07
CA PRO A 239 6.77 -7.56 -17.09
C PRO A 239 7.73 -6.37 -16.99
N GLY A 240 8.97 -6.52 -17.46
CA GLY A 240 10.00 -5.50 -17.27
C GLY A 240 11.17 -5.59 -18.23
N LEU A 241 12.11 -4.65 -18.12
CA LEU A 241 13.33 -4.69 -18.93
C LEU A 241 14.18 -5.91 -18.57
N SER A 242 14.68 -6.59 -19.61
CA SER A 242 15.60 -7.70 -19.42
C SER A 242 16.99 -7.21 -19.01
N PRO A 243 17.77 -8.00 -18.24
CA PRO A 243 19.21 -7.78 -18.12
C PRO A 243 19.93 -7.81 -19.47
N GLU A 244 19.38 -8.53 -20.45
CA GLU A 244 19.89 -8.56 -21.82
C GLU A 244 19.51 -7.28 -22.58
N PRO A 245 20.48 -6.53 -23.12
CA PRO A 245 20.19 -5.26 -23.79
C PRO A 245 19.21 -5.41 -24.96
N GLY A 246 18.14 -4.60 -24.93
CA GLY A 246 17.16 -4.57 -26.01
C GLY A 246 16.09 -5.66 -25.94
N GLU A 247 16.00 -6.41 -24.84
CA GLU A 247 14.88 -7.31 -24.56
C GLU A 247 14.00 -6.76 -23.42
N PHE A 248 12.71 -7.09 -23.48
CA PHE A 248 11.71 -6.83 -22.46
C PHE A 248 11.05 -8.18 -22.13
N ASP A 249 11.03 -8.54 -20.86
CA ASP A 249 10.66 -9.87 -20.41
C ASP A 249 9.23 -9.90 -19.89
N LEU A 250 8.44 -10.80 -20.47
CA LEU A 250 7.15 -11.18 -19.91
C LEU A 250 7.39 -12.23 -18.82
N HIS A 251 7.00 -11.92 -17.58
CA HIS A 251 7.07 -12.83 -16.46
C HIS A 251 5.74 -13.57 -16.29
N LEU A 252 5.80 -14.90 -16.27
CA LEU A 252 4.65 -15.79 -16.13
C LEU A 252 4.96 -16.84 -15.06
N TYR A 253 3.93 -17.25 -14.33
CA TYR A 253 4.06 -18.27 -13.29
C TYR A 253 3.06 -19.41 -13.53
N GLU A 254 3.50 -20.66 -13.32
CA GLU A 254 2.58 -21.80 -13.23
C GLU A 254 1.83 -21.73 -11.89
N SER A 255 0.54 -21.41 -11.93
CA SER A 255 -0.32 -21.37 -10.75
C SER A 255 -0.69 -22.80 -10.34
N VAL A 256 -0.08 -23.31 -9.26
CA VAL A 256 -0.44 -24.62 -8.67
C VAL A 256 -1.24 -24.38 -7.38
N PRO A 257 -2.54 -24.71 -7.33
CA PRO A 257 -3.32 -24.56 -6.09
C PRO A 257 -2.74 -25.40 -4.94
N GLY A 258 -2.42 -24.76 -3.82
CA GLY A 258 -2.05 -25.44 -2.56
C GLY A 258 -0.61 -25.95 -2.44
N TYR A 259 0.31 -25.56 -3.31
CA TYR A 259 1.72 -25.97 -3.25
C TYR A 259 2.64 -24.84 -3.76
N GLY A 260 3.76 -24.60 -3.06
CA GLY A 260 4.98 -24.14 -3.75
C GLY A 260 5.62 -25.31 -4.50
N PRO A 261 6.87 -25.22 -4.97
CA PRO A 261 7.41 -24.32 -6.00
C PRO A 261 6.82 -24.57 -7.40
N GLY A 262 6.33 -23.51 -8.05
CA GLY A 262 5.89 -23.53 -9.45
C GLY A 262 7.04 -23.44 -10.44
N TYR A 263 6.72 -23.18 -11.71
CA TYR A 263 7.70 -22.68 -12.68
C TYR A 263 7.57 -21.18 -12.81
N GLU A 264 8.71 -20.52 -12.86
CA GLU A 264 8.82 -19.17 -13.41
C GLU A 264 9.17 -19.31 -14.89
N ILE A 265 8.47 -18.54 -15.71
CA ILE A 265 8.58 -18.57 -17.16
C ILE A 265 8.81 -17.15 -17.64
N ARG A 266 9.88 -16.96 -18.40
CA ARG A 266 10.28 -15.68 -18.97
C ARG A 266 10.17 -15.74 -20.48
N VAL A 267 9.44 -14.82 -21.09
CA VAL A 267 9.27 -14.75 -22.55
C VAL A 267 9.79 -13.41 -23.05
N PRO A 268 10.96 -13.36 -23.71
CA PRO A 268 11.51 -12.10 -24.17
C PRO A 268 10.76 -11.60 -25.41
N VAL A 269 10.53 -10.30 -25.45
CA VAL A 269 10.13 -9.54 -26.64
C VAL A 269 11.16 -8.44 -26.91
N ALA A 270 11.34 -8.07 -28.18
CA ALA A 270 12.26 -6.99 -28.53
C ALA A 270 11.76 -5.65 -27.94
N TRP A 271 12.63 -4.96 -27.22
CA TRP A 271 12.36 -3.65 -26.64
C TRP A 271 12.33 -2.55 -27.72
N GLY A 272 11.57 -1.49 -27.48
CA GLY A 272 11.39 -0.38 -28.40
C GLY A 272 10.30 0.57 -27.90
N ASP A 273 9.49 1.07 -28.83
CA ASP A 273 8.31 1.87 -28.51
C ASP A 273 7.32 1.08 -27.61
N PRO A 274 6.87 1.62 -26.46
CA PRO A 274 6.09 0.90 -25.46
C PRO A 274 4.79 0.27 -25.98
N GLU A 275 4.01 1.02 -26.77
CA GLU A 275 2.75 0.58 -27.34
C GLU A 275 2.98 -0.57 -28.33
N ASP A 276 4.04 -0.46 -29.11
CA ASP A 276 4.46 -1.48 -30.06
C ASP A 276 4.98 -2.75 -29.37
N VAL A 277 5.70 -2.61 -28.25
CA VAL A 277 6.12 -3.72 -27.37
C VAL A 277 4.89 -4.40 -26.81
N ALA A 278 3.95 -3.64 -26.24
CA ALA A 278 2.74 -4.17 -25.64
C ALA A 278 1.90 -4.93 -26.65
N ARG A 279 1.66 -4.37 -27.84
CA ARG A 279 0.95 -5.04 -28.93
C ARG A 279 1.62 -6.36 -29.32
N ARG A 280 2.94 -6.39 -29.49
CA ARG A 280 3.68 -7.63 -29.83
C ARG A 280 3.58 -8.68 -28.72
N ALA A 281 3.66 -8.25 -27.46
CA ALA A 281 3.53 -9.12 -26.31
C ALA A 281 2.13 -9.74 -26.25
N LEU A 282 1.07 -8.93 -26.41
CA LEU A 282 -0.32 -9.41 -26.42
C LEU A 282 -0.58 -10.35 -27.61
N ASP A 283 -0.10 -10.00 -28.80
CA ASP A 283 -0.17 -10.88 -29.98
C ASP A 283 0.52 -12.23 -29.69
N LEU A 284 1.69 -12.22 -29.05
CA LEU A 284 2.43 -13.43 -28.67
C LEU A 284 1.70 -14.26 -27.59
N LEU A 285 1.17 -13.62 -26.55
CA LEU A 285 0.42 -14.30 -25.48
C LEU A 285 -0.89 -14.92 -25.99
N SER A 286 -1.45 -14.37 -27.07
CA SER A 286 -2.60 -14.97 -27.77
C SER A 286 -2.25 -16.26 -28.52
N THR A 287 -0.97 -16.50 -28.80
CA THR A 287 -0.51 -17.79 -29.35
C THR A 287 -0.33 -18.81 -28.23
N GLY A 288 -0.52 -20.09 -28.55
CA GLY A 288 -0.33 -21.14 -27.54
C GLY A 288 1.12 -21.24 -27.04
N PRO A 289 1.36 -21.56 -25.75
CA PRO A 289 2.67 -21.53 -25.10
C PRO A 289 3.76 -22.35 -25.78
N ARG A 290 3.35 -23.43 -26.46
CA ARG A 290 4.26 -24.31 -27.21
C ARG A 290 4.99 -23.61 -28.36
N THR A 291 4.51 -22.44 -28.80
CA THR A 291 5.11 -21.69 -29.91
C THR A 291 6.16 -20.67 -29.47
N TRP A 292 6.17 -20.33 -28.18
CA TRP A 292 7.02 -19.28 -27.64
C TRP A 292 8.50 -19.70 -27.61
N ARG A 293 9.39 -18.73 -27.83
CA ARG A 293 10.76 -18.79 -27.30
C ARG A 293 10.65 -18.35 -25.85
N ALA A 294 10.90 -19.26 -24.92
CA ALA A 294 10.74 -18.99 -23.49
C ALA A 294 11.91 -19.56 -22.70
N PHE A 295 12.15 -18.99 -21.55
CA PHE A 295 13.04 -19.51 -20.54
C PHE A 295 12.22 -19.94 -19.35
N TRP A 296 12.70 -20.94 -18.62
CA TRP A 296 12.00 -21.41 -17.43
C TRP A 296 12.98 -21.80 -16.32
N SER A 297 12.58 -21.48 -15.10
CA SER A 297 13.24 -21.92 -13.88
C SER A 297 12.20 -22.61 -12.98
N CYS A 298 12.67 -23.37 -11.99
CA CYS A 298 11.78 -23.97 -10.99
C CYS A 298 12.42 -23.80 -9.63
N THR A 299 11.64 -23.35 -8.66
CA THR A 299 12.11 -23.17 -7.29
C THR A 299 12.29 -24.52 -6.55
N ASP A 300 11.82 -25.66 -7.09
CA ASP A 300 12.32 -26.99 -6.66
C ASP A 300 13.57 -27.38 -7.46
N PRO A 301 14.76 -27.40 -6.85
CA PRO A 301 15.97 -27.84 -7.55
C PRO A 301 15.89 -29.31 -8.02
N ARG A 302 14.99 -30.13 -7.46
CA ARG A 302 14.78 -31.53 -7.86
C ARG A 302 13.96 -31.65 -9.14
N ARG A 303 13.18 -30.63 -9.53
CA ARG A 303 12.36 -30.63 -10.75
C ARG A 303 13.22 -30.16 -11.93
N THR A 304 13.77 -31.11 -12.66
CA THR A 304 14.68 -30.84 -13.80
C THR A 304 14.01 -30.97 -15.16
N ALA A 305 12.79 -31.52 -15.20
CA ALA A 305 11.99 -31.62 -16.42
C ALA A 305 11.30 -30.28 -16.72
N PRO A 306 11.15 -29.91 -18.02
CA PRO A 306 10.44 -28.70 -18.40
C PRO A 306 8.94 -28.77 -18.05
N PRO A 307 8.26 -27.61 -17.96
CA PRO A 307 6.82 -27.56 -17.79
C PRO A 307 6.08 -28.41 -18.84
N PRO A 308 4.95 -29.06 -18.51
CA PRO A 308 4.20 -29.88 -19.49
C PRO A 308 3.74 -29.10 -20.74
N LEU A 309 3.53 -27.79 -20.59
CA LEU A 309 3.16 -26.86 -21.64
C LEU A 309 4.34 -26.35 -22.49
N ALA A 310 5.58 -26.70 -22.11
CA ALA A 310 6.78 -26.22 -22.78
C ALA A 310 6.82 -26.63 -24.26
N GLY A 311 7.24 -25.67 -25.09
CA GLY A 311 7.52 -25.86 -26.50
C GLY A 311 8.94 -26.32 -26.78
N PRO A 312 9.27 -26.69 -28.02
CA PRO A 312 10.62 -27.10 -28.42
C PRO A 312 11.67 -25.99 -28.32
N ARG A 313 11.24 -24.72 -28.19
CA ARG A 313 12.10 -23.53 -28.05
C ARG A 313 12.24 -23.05 -26.60
N TRP A 314 11.81 -23.87 -25.63
CA TRP A 314 11.92 -23.53 -24.22
C TRP A 314 13.28 -23.96 -23.67
N ILE A 315 13.96 -23.04 -22.99
CA ILE A 315 15.33 -23.23 -22.49
C ILE A 315 15.28 -23.17 -20.96
N ARG A 316 15.97 -24.10 -20.29
CA ARG A 316 16.07 -24.08 -18.83
C ARG A 316 17.09 -23.02 -18.40
N GLU A 317 16.72 -22.22 -17.42
CA GLU A 317 17.62 -21.32 -16.70
C GLU A 317 17.95 -21.89 -15.32
N PRO A 318 19.08 -21.48 -14.71
CA PRO A 318 19.29 -21.66 -13.29
C PRO A 318 18.11 -21.07 -12.52
N ALA A 319 17.74 -21.68 -11.38
CA ALA A 319 16.85 -20.98 -10.45
C ALA A 319 17.57 -19.70 -9.97
N PRO A 320 16.85 -18.57 -9.83
CA PRO A 320 17.41 -17.34 -9.28
C PRO A 320 18.02 -17.54 -7.89
#